data_AF-A0A7L7IY60-F1
#
_entry.id   AF-A0A7L7IY60-F1
#
_cell.length_a   1.000
_cell.length_b   1.000
_cell.length_c   1.000
_cell.angle_alpha   90.00
_cell.angle_beta   90.00
_cell.angle_gamma   90.00
#
_symmetry.space_group_name_H-M   'P 1'
#
loop_
_entity.id
_entity.type
_entity.pdbx_description
1 polymer ?
#
loop_
_entity_poly.entity_id
_entity_poly.type
_entity_poly.pdbx_seq_one_letter_code
_entity_poly.pdbx_strand_id
1 'polypeptide(L)'
;MTINNRTILSSLLVLSLFALGGCEEKKTEEWYMAHHDELIKDYADCLKTQTFSSERCIPVVNASKRSMNEPDVVAGLQKVQTEYVKSRMHPENKSHE
;
A
#
# COMPACT_ATOMS: atom_id res chain seq x y z
N MET A 1 38.58 -4.73 -35.46
CA MET A 1 38.08 -4.12 -34.21
C MET A 1 37.50 -5.24 -33.37
N THR A 2 38.25 -5.73 -32.39
CA THR A 2 37.89 -6.93 -31.61
C THR A 2 37.06 -6.49 -30.41
N ILE A 3 35.76 -6.78 -30.43
CA ILE A 3 34.87 -6.48 -29.30
C ILE A 3 35.18 -7.51 -28.20
N ASN A 4 35.76 -7.05 -27.10
CA ASN A 4 36.21 -7.89 -26.00
C ASN A 4 35.00 -8.24 -25.10
N ASN A 5 34.56 -9.50 -25.09
CA ASN A 5 33.37 -9.96 -24.33
C ASN A 5 33.45 -9.75 -22.81
N ARG A 6 34.63 -9.43 -22.25
CA ARG A 6 34.83 -9.17 -20.82
C ARG A 6 34.17 -7.89 -20.32
N THR A 7 33.95 -6.89 -21.19
CA THR A 7 33.36 -5.61 -20.79
C THR A 7 31.82 -5.64 -20.75
N ILE A 8 31.18 -6.66 -21.33
CA ILE A 8 29.71 -6.75 -21.34
C ILE A 8 29.18 -7.30 -20.01
N LEU A 9 29.92 -8.19 -19.34
CA LEU A 9 29.46 -8.76 -18.06
C LEU A 9 29.43 -7.74 -16.90
N SER A 10 30.31 -6.75 -16.89
CA SER A 10 30.36 -5.77 -15.79
C SER A 10 29.23 -4.74 -15.85
N SER A 11 28.63 -4.53 -17.02
CA SER A 11 27.57 -3.52 -17.20
C SER A 11 26.19 -4.00 -16.76
N LEU A 12 25.96 -5.31 -16.65
CA LEU A 12 24.66 -5.88 -16.23
C LEU A 12 24.45 -5.89 -14.71
N LEU A 13 25.51 -5.78 -13.91
CA LEU A 13 25.41 -5.89 -12.44
C LEU A 13 24.81 -4.64 -11.76
N VAL A 14 24.89 -3.47 -12.40
CA VAL A 14 24.46 -2.19 -11.79
C VAL A 14 22.94 -1.94 -11.89
N LEU A 15 22.22 -2.67 -12.75
CA LEU A 15 20.77 -2.50 -12.94
C LEU A 15 19.89 -3.22 -11.89
N SER A 16 20.47 -4.06 -11.04
CA SER A 16 19.71 -4.93 -10.13
C SER A 16 19.32 -4.29 -8.78
N LEU A 17 19.86 -3.11 -8.45
CA LEU A 17 19.63 -2.47 -7.15
C LEU A 17 18.32 -1.65 -7.06
N PHE A 18 17.62 -1.42 -8.18
CA PHE A 18 16.33 -0.70 -8.18
C PHE A 18 15.12 -1.59 -7.89
N ALA A 19 15.30 -2.91 -7.74
CA ALA A 19 14.18 -3.84 -7.53
C ALA A 19 13.76 -4.02 -6.06
N LEU A 20 14.50 -3.43 -5.10
CA LEU A 20 14.27 -3.65 -3.65
C LEU A 20 13.59 -2.48 -2.94
N GLY A 21 13.60 -1.29 -3.54
CA GLY A 21 12.72 -0.19 -3.15
C GLY A 21 11.60 -0.14 -4.17
N GLY A 22 10.50 -0.86 -3.92
CA GLY A 22 9.33 -0.84 -4.79
C GLY A 22 9.04 0.61 -5.19
N CYS A 23 9.11 0.88 -6.48
CA CYS A 23 8.68 2.15 -7.05
C CYS A 23 7.16 2.18 -6.87
N GLU A 24 6.71 2.45 -5.64
CA GLU A 24 5.32 2.62 -5.31
C GLU A 24 4.93 3.90 -6.01
N GLU A 25 4.36 3.75 -7.21
CA GLU A 25 3.79 4.85 -7.96
C GLU A 25 2.87 5.60 -7.01
N LYS A 26 3.10 6.91 -6.86
CA LYS A 26 2.35 7.73 -5.91
C LYS A 26 0.90 7.79 -6.36
N LYS A 27 0.07 6.88 -5.84
CA LYS A 27 -1.36 6.85 -6.10
C LYS A 27 -2.00 8.14 -5.57
N THR A 28 -2.73 8.81 -6.44
CA THR A 28 -3.43 10.05 -6.10
C THR A 28 -4.74 9.75 -5.40
N GLU A 29 -5.34 10.78 -4.82
CA GLU A 29 -6.68 10.65 -4.25
C GLU A 29 -7.74 10.22 -5.27
N GLU A 30 -7.66 10.74 -6.50
CA GLU A 30 -8.58 10.39 -7.59
C GLU A 30 -8.46 8.93 -8.01
N TRP A 31 -7.24 8.37 -7.99
CA TRP A 31 -7.04 6.94 -8.24
C TRP A 31 -7.84 6.10 -7.26
N TYR A 32 -7.72 6.39 -5.96
CA TYR A 32 -8.44 5.66 -4.91
C TYR A 32 -9.96 5.83 -4.97
N MET A 33 -10.44 6.99 -5.41
CA MET A 33 -11.88 7.20 -5.64
C MET A 33 -12.41 6.39 -6.83
N ALA A 34 -11.55 5.95 -7.77
CA ALA A 34 -11.93 5.06 -8.87
C ALA A 34 -11.66 3.56 -8.56
N HIS A 35 -10.83 3.28 -7.56
CA HIS A 35 -10.37 1.93 -7.20
C HIS A 35 -10.64 1.69 -5.71
N HIS A 36 -11.92 1.49 -5.39
CA HIS A 36 -12.41 1.36 -4.01
C HIS A 36 -11.77 0.20 -3.25
N ASP A 37 -11.47 -0.91 -3.93
CA ASP A 37 -10.79 -2.07 -3.35
C ASP A 37 -9.37 -1.73 -2.87
N GLU A 38 -8.61 -0.98 -3.67
CA GLU A 38 -7.29 -0.48 -3.30
C GLU A 38 -7.37 0.55 -2.17
N LEU A 39 -8.35 1.45 -2.21
CA LEU A 39 -8.61 2.41 -1.15
C LEU A 39 -8.84 1.70 0.20
N ILE A 40 -9.72 0.69 0.22
CA ILE A 40 -10.04 -0.05 1.44
C ILE A 40 -8.81 -0.81 1.95
N LYS A 41 -8.04 -1.44 1.04
CA LYS A 41 -6.81 -2.17 1.37
C LYS A 41 -5.77 -1.25 2.00
N ASP A 42 -5.47 -0.13 1.36
CA ASP A 42 -4.41 0.78 1.81
C ASP A 42 -4.86 1.56 3.07
N TYR A 43 -6.18 1.79 3.24
CA TYR A 43 -6.74 2.28 4.50
C TYR A 43 -6.51 1.30 5.65
N ALA A 44 -6.69 -0.01 5.43
CA ALA A 44 -6.41 -1.03 6.42
C ALA A 44 -4.93 -1.06 6.82
N ASP A 45 -4.02 -0.85 5.88
CA ASP A 45 -2.59 -0.73 6.16
C ASP A 45 -2.28 0.51 7.01
N CYS A 46 -2.80 1.67 6.63
CA CYS A 46 -2.67 2.92 7.39
C CYS A 46 -3.21 2.80 8.82
N LEU A 47 -4.30 2.04 9.01
CA LEU A 47 -4.87 1.77 10.33
C LEU A 47 -3.98 0.86 11.18
N LYS A 48 -3.41 -0.20 10.58
CA LYS A 48 -2.51 -1.14 11.27
C LYS A 48 -1.21 -0.47 11.71
N THR A 49 -0.64 0.34 10.83
CA THR A 49 0.64 1.05 11.06
C THR A 49 0.47 2.33 11.87
N GLN A 50 -0.77 2.82 12.02
CA GLN A 50 -1.11 4.09 12.67
C GLN A 50 -0.46 5.31 12.01
N THR A 51 -0.15 5.24 10.71
CA THR A 51 0.55 6.30 9.97
C THR A 51 -0.38 7.17 9.12
N PHE A 52 -1.58 7.51 9.61
CA PHE A 52 -2.57 8.29 8.84
C PHE A 52 -2.08 9.67 8.38
N SER A 53 -1.13 10.28 9.09
CA SER A 53 -0.55 11.58 8.74
C SER A 53 0.67 11.47 7.81
N SER A 54 1.07 10.25 7.41
CA SER A 54 2.19 10.06 6.48
C SER A 54 1.80 10.44 5.06
N GLU A 55 2.78 10.88 4.26
CA GLU A 55 2.57 11.27 2.85
C GLU A 55 1.86 10.19 2.03
N ARG A 56 2.09 8.90 2.35
CA ARG A 56 1.43 7.76 1.71
C ARG A 56 -0.05 7.64 2.07
N CYS A 57 -0.40 7.91 3.33
CA CYS A 57 -1.76 7.72 3.85
C CYS A 57 -2.66 8.95 3.68
N ILE A 58 -2.09 10.15 3.49
CA ILE A 58 -2.87 11.36 3.20
C ILE A 58 -3.85 11.18 2.02
N PRO A 59 -3.45 10.71 0.82
CA PRO A 59 -4.38 10.52 -0.29
C PRO A 59 -5.45 9.46 0.02
N VAL A 60 -5.10 8.40 0.75
CA VAL A 60 -6.04 7.35 1.19
C VAL A 60 -7.10 7.92 2.13
N VAL A 61 -6.68 8.69 3.14
CA VAL A 61 -7.59 9.29 4.12
C VAL A 61 -8.52 10.28 3.44
N ASN A 62 -8.00 11.12 2.55
CA ASN A 62 -8.82 12.10 1.85
C ASN A 62 -9.84 11.39 0.93
N ALA A 63 -9.40 10.39 0.15
CA ALA A 63 -10.30 9.61 -0.71
C ALA A 63 -11.39 8.89 0.10
N SER A 64 -11.05 8.33 1.26
CA SER A 64 -12.03 7.70 2.15
C SER A 64 -13.12 8.67 2.60
N LYS A 65 -12.75 9.91 2.94
CA LYS A 65 -13.70 10.96 3.34
C LYS A 65 -14.58 11.41 2.16
N ARG A 66 -14.01 11.52 0.96
CA ARG A 66 -14.75 11.95 -0.24
C ARG A 66 -15.68 10.87 -0.78
N SER A 67 -15.38 9.60 -0.52
CA SER A 67 -16.15 8.45 -1.02
C SER A 67 -17.18 7.93 -0.01
N MET A 68 -17.52 8.69 1.03
CA MET A 68 -18.49 8.28 2.06
C MET A 68 -19.94 8.15 1.56
N ASN A 69 -20.23 8.60 0.34
CA ASN A 69 -21.53 8.38 -0.30
C ASN A 69 -21.60 7.04 -1.07
N GLU A 70 -20.46 6.37 -1.26
CA GLU A 70 -20.36 5.10 -1.96
C GLU A 70 -20.59 3.94 -0.97
N PRO A 71 -21.64 3.12 -1.16
CA PRO A 71 -22.04 2.13 -0.15
C PRO A 71 -21.01 1.02 0.06
N ASP A 72 -20.29 0.64 -0.99
CA ASP A 72 -19.23 -0.37 -0.94
C ASP A 72 -18.00 0.15 -0.16
N VAL A 73 -17.63 1.42 -0.33
CA VAL A 73 -16.56 2.05 0.46
C VAL A 73 -16.94 2.09 1.93
N VAL A 74 -18.15 2.56 2.26
CA VAL A 74 -18.61 2.63 3.66
C VAL A 74 -18.60 1.25 4.32
N ALA A 75 -19.15 0.23 3.65
CA ALA A 75 -19.17 -1.13 4.15
C ALA A 75 -17.74 -1.70 4.31
N GLY A 76 -16.86 -1.45 3.34
CA GLY A 76 -15.46 -1.88 3.37
C GLY A 76 -14.69 -1.27 4.54
N LEU A 77 -14.79 0.04 4.74
CA LEU A 77 -14.10 0.75 5.82
C LEU A 77 -14.60 0.31 7.20
N GLN A 78 -15.91 0.13 7.37
CA GLN A 78 -16.49 -0.38 8.63
C GLN A 78 -15.98 -1.79 8.96
N LYS A 79 -15.90 -2.67 7.95
CA LYS A 79 -15.36 -4.01 8.12
C LYS A 79 -13.90 -3.96 8.58
N VAL A 80 -13.06 -3.17 7.90
CA VAL A 80 -11.65 -2.99 8.25
C VAL A 80 -11.48 -2.49 9.68
N GLN A 81 -12.25 -1.47 10.09
CA GLN A 81 -12.19 -0.95 11.45
C GLN A 81 -12.61 -1.99 12.49
N THR A 82 -13.69 -2.73 12.23
CA THR A 82 -14.18 -3.80 13.11
C THR A 82 -13.14 -4.91 13.28
N GLU A 83 -12.51 -5.35 12.18
CA GLU A 83 -11.45 -6.36 12.21
C GLU A 83 -10.22 -5.87 12.96
N TYR A 84 -9.80 -4.61 12.76
CA TYR A 84 -8.69 -4.02 13.50
C TYR A 84 -8.96 -3.98 15.00
N VAL A 85 -10.14 -3.50 15.42
CA VAL A 85 -10.54 -3.46 16.83
C VAL A 85 -10.59 -4.87 17.43
N LYS A 86 -11.20 -5.83 16.74
CA LYS A 86 -11.24 -7.24 17.15
C LYS A 86 -9.83 -7.80 17.36
N SER A 87 -8.91 -7.49 16.44
CA SER A 87 -7.51 -7.94 16.51
C SER A 87 -6.71 -7.28 17.65
N ARG A 88 -7.17 -6.14 18.15
CA ARG A 88 -6.56 -5.44 19.30
C ARG A 88 -7.12 -5.88 20.64
N MET A 89 -8.38 -6.34 20.68
CA MET A 89 -9.02 -6.85 21.89
C MET A 89 -8.62 -8.29 22.23
N HIS A 90 -8.20 -9.08 21.24
CA HIS A 90 -7.72 -10.46 21.43
C HIS A 90 -6.28 -10.62 20.90
N PRO A 91 -5.27 -10.11 21.63
CA PRO A 91 -3.87 -10.19 21.17
C PRO A 91 -3.31 -11.63 21.14
N GLU A 92 -3.92 -12.58 21.87
CA GLU A 92 -3.39 -13.95 22.06
C GLU A 92 -3.60 -14.92 20.88
N ASN A 93 -3.96 -14.43 19.69
CA ASN A 93 -4.13 -15.28 18.50
C ASN A 93 -3.39 -14.74 17.27
N LYS A 94 -2.25 -14.05 17.49
CA LYS A 94 -1.30 -13.63 16.43
C LYS A 94 0.06 -14.32 16.56
N SER A 95 0.05 -15.58 17.00
CA SER A 95 1.21 -16.44 16.87
C SER A 95 0.87 -17.58 15.91
N HIS A 96 1.69 -17.71 14.88
CA HIS A 96 1.73 -18.78 13.86
C HIS A 96 0.75 -18.60 12.70
N GLU A 97 1.25 -18.16 11.54
CA GLU A 97 1.69 -19.05 10.45
C GLU A 97 2.73 -18.33 9.57
#